data_AF-A0AAW2JWC8-F1
#
_entry.id   AF-A0AAW2JWC8-F1
#
_cell.length_a   1.000
_cell.length_b   1.000
_cell.length_c   1.000
_cell.angle_alpha   90.00
_cell.angle_beta   90.00
_cell.angle_gamma   90.00
#
_symmetry.space_group_name_H-M   'P 1'
#
loop_
_entity.id
_entity.type
_entity.pdbx_description
1 polymer ?
#
loop_
_entity_poly.entity_id
_entity_poly.type
_entity_poly.pdbx_seq_one_letter_code
_entity_poly.pdbx_strand_id
1 'polypeptide(L)'
;MGAPDEEQAGIALTEGVMADELPINCRTPAIVEYDGTTDPQDHLSRFENAALLHRYINGIKCRVFITNFAQAAQQWFNQLPRAVIGSFHEFCSLFLHKFASSRKHRKIKLNLFSIRQKEGEPLKEYLQHFNMAALEVPSTTQEVTPSAFAQGLLDRDFYKSLAKKPATKFDALLARAAKYINMEDAQSSKREGRRNHW
;
A
#
# COMPACT_ATOMS: atom_id res chain seq x y z
N MET A 1 -25.35 43.39 -16.18
CA MET A 1 -24.10 42.79 -15.67
C MET A 1 -24.48 41.94 -14.48
N GLY A 2 -24.54 40.62 -14.68
CA GLY A 2 -24.79 39.67 -13.59
C GLY A 2 -23.57 39.63 -12.68
N ALA A 3 -23.79 39.65 -11.37
CA ALA A 3 -22.74 39.37 -10.40
C ALA A 3 -22.15 37.98 -10.70
N PRO A 4 -20.83 37.78 -10.55
CA PRO A 4 -20.28 36.44 -10.59
C PRO A 4 -20.89 35.66 -9.43
N ASP A 5 -21.42 34.47 -9.71
CA ASP A 5 -21.88 33.52 -8.70
C ASP A 5 -20.78 33.38 -7.63
N GLU A 6 -21.02 33.93 -6.44
CA GLU A 6 -20.25 33.58 -5.25
C GLU A 6 -20.49 32.10 -5.00
N GLU A 7 -19.59 31.30 -5.58
CA GLU A 7 -19.48 29.86 -5.37
C GLU A 7 -19.56 29.59 -3.86
N GLN A 8 -20.70 29.00 -3.47
CA GLN A 8 -21.16 28.88 -2.11
C GLN A 8 -20.16 28.04 -1.28
N ALA A 9 -19.13 28.68 -0.73
CA ALA A 9 -18.22 28.09 0.24
C ALA A 9 -19.00 27.83 1.54
N GLY A 10 -19.70 26.71 1.58
CA GLY A 10 -20.38 26.19 2.77
C GLY A 10 -19.89 24.78 3.09
N ILE A 11 -20.12 24.35 4.32
CA ILE A 11 -19.71 23.01 4.78
C ILE A 11 -20.31 21.96 3.82
N ALA A 12 -19.47 21.08 3.28
CA ALA A 12 -19.88 20.07 2.30
C ALA A 12 -20.85 19.03 2.89
N LEU A 13 -20.95 18.94 4.21
CA LEU A 13 -21.86 18.06 4.94
C LEU A 13 -23.27 18.67 5.06
N THR A 14 -24.30 17.84 4.96
CA THR A 14 -25.70 18.27 5.19
C THR A 14 -25.97 18.56 6.67
N GLU A 15 -27.04 19.30 6.95
CA GLU A 15 -27.50 19.55 8.32
C GLU A 15 -27.80 18.26 9.08
N GLY A 16 -28.36 17.24 8.42
CA GLY A 16 -28.62 15.93 9.03
C GLY A 16 -27.35 15.23 9.52
N VAL A 17 -26.25 15.32 8.77
CA VAL A 17 -24.94 14.80 9.18
C VAL A 17 -24.37 15.59 10.37
N MET A 18 -24.61 16.89 10.40
CA MET A 18 -24.13 17.78 11.46
C MET A 18 -24.96 17.69 12.74
N ALA A 19 -26.23 17.28 12.64
CA ALA A 19 -27.16 17.14 13.76
C ALA A 19 -26.86 15.94 14.67
N ASP A 20 -26.13 14.94 14.19
CA ASP A 20 -25.71 13.80 15.00
C ASP A 20 -24.85 14.27 16.20
N GLU A 21 -25.28 13.93 17.41
CA GLU A 21 -24.56 14.30 18.64
C GLU A 21 -23.20 13.59 18.70
N LEU A 22 -22.14 14.37 18.92
CA LEU A 22 -20.83 13.79 19.22
C LEU A 22 -20.82 13.30 20.68
N PRO A 23 -20.32 12.07 20.93
CA PRO A 23 -20.00 11.65 22.27
C PRO A 23 -19.08 12.66 22.95
N ILE A 24 -19.29 12.91 24.24
CA ILE A 24 -18.52 13.87 25.06
C ILE A 24 -17.00 13.60 25.01
N ASN A 25 -16.61 12.36 24.70
CA ASN A 25 -15.22 11.94 24.46
C ASN A 25 -15.04 11.33 23.07
N CYS A 26 -15.54 11.99 22.02
CA CYS A 26 -15.34 11.54 20.65
C CYS A 26 -13.84 11.55 20.34
N ARG A 27 -13.21 10.37 20.45
CA ARG A 27 -11.81 10.18 20.08
C ARG A 27 -11.73 10.17 18.58
N THR A 28 -10.76 10.87 17.99
CA THR A 28 -10.39 10.61 16.61
C THR A 28 -9.55 9.33 16.56
N PRO A 29 -9.77 8.44 15.59
CA PRO A 29 -8.95 7.25 15.46
C PRO A 29 -7.53 7.66 15.10
N ALA A 30 -6.53 7.03 15.71
CA ALA A 30 -5.13 7.28 15.40
C ALA A 30 -4.71 6.58 14.10
N ILE A 31 -5.33 6.99 12.98
CA ILE A 31 -4.95 6.54 11.64
C ILE A 31 -4.05 7.57 10.97
N VAL A 32 -3.18 7.11 10.07
CA VAL A 32 -2.32 7.99 9.27
C VAL A 32 -3.20 8.86 8.38
N GLU A 33 -2.92 10.16 8.36
CA GLU A 33 -3.61 11.12 7.49
C GLU A 33 -3.45 10.75 6.01
N TYR A 34 -4.50 11.00 5.23
CA TYR A 34 -4.54 10.81 3.81
C TYR A 34 -4.18 12.11 3.10
N ASP A 35 -3.02 12.14 2.45
CA ASP A 35 -2.52 13.28 1.69
C ASP A 35 -2.99 13.30 0.22
N GLY A 36 -3.66 12.23 -0.23
CA GLY A 36 -4.07 12.04 -1.62
C GLY A 36 -3.20 11.10 -2.44
N THR A 37 -2.09 10.57 -1.89
CA THR A 37 -1.09 9.80 -2.67
C THR A 37 -1.19 8.29 -2.51
N THR A 38 -1.69 7.81 -1.37
CA THR A 38 -1.81 6.38 -1.07
C THR A 38 -3.11 5.79 -1.63
N ASP A 39 -3.26 4.46 -1.58
CA ASP A 39 -4.49 3.80 -2.03
C ASP A 39 -5.69 4.25 -1.16
N PRO A 40 -6.69 4.93 -1.74
CA PRO A 40 -7.84 5.42 -0.98
C PRO A 40 -8.74 4.29 -0.47
N GLN A 41 -8.76 3.12 -1.12
CA GLN A 41 -9.51 1.97 -0.60
C GLN A 41 -8.85 1.42 0.67
N ASP A 42 -7.52 1.34 0.71
CA ASP A 42 -6.79 0.91 1.91
C ASP A 42 -6.98 1.90 3.07
N HIS A 43 -6.88 3.20 2.78
CA HIS A 43 -7.16 4.23 3.78
C HIS A 43 -8.60 4.14 4.30
N LEU A 44 -9.58 3.98 3.40
CA LEU A 44 -10.98 3.83 3.79
C LEU A 44 -11.20 2.59 4.67
N SER A 45 -10.63 1.44 4.32
CA SER A 45 -10.75 0.23 5.13
C SER A 45 -10.13 0.38 6.53
N ARG A 46 -8.99 1.08 6.66
CA ARG A 46 -8.41 1.40 7.97
C ARG A 46 -9.34 2.27 8.81
N PHE A 47 -9.93 3.30 8.19
CA PHE A 47 -10.89 4.15 8.87
C PHE A 47 -12.14 3.38 9.29
N GLU A 48 -12.71 2.54 8.42
CA GLU A 48 -13.90 1.73 8.73
C GLU A 48 -13.66 0.78 9.91
N ASN A 49 -12.49 0.14 9.98
CA ASN A 49 -12.12 -0.70 11.13
C ASN A 49 -12.02 0.11 12.43
N ALA A 50 -11.46 1.31 12.38
CA ALA A 50 -11.37 2.17 13.55
C ALA A 50 -12.75 2.71 13.96
N ALA A 51 -13.56 3.13 12.99
CA ALA A 51 -14.93 3.58 13.21
C ALA A 51 -15.82 2.48 13.81
N LEU A 52 -15.60 1.21 13.43
CA LEU A 52 -16.26 0.06 14.02
C LEU A 52 -15.90 -0.09 15.51
N LEU A 53 -14.62 0.01 15.85
CA LEU A 53 -14.14 -0.07 17.24
C LEU A 53 -14.73 1.05 18.12
N HIS A 54 -14.82 2.26 17.58
CA HIS A 54 -15.39 3.41 18.27
C HIS A 54 -16.92 3.51 18.16
N ARG A 55 -17.57 2.58 17.43
CA ARG A 55 -19.01 2.51 17.20
C ARG A 55 -19.62 3.80 16.64
N TYR A 56 -18.93 4.46 15.71
CA TYR A 56 -19.45 5.68 15.09
C TYR A 56 -20.70 5.41 14.26
N ILE A 57 -21.69 6.29 14.42
CA ILE A 57 -22.86 6.38 13.55
C ILE A 57 -22.56 7.24 12.31
N ASN A 58 -23.50 7.28 11.35
CA ASN A 58 -23.30 7.85 10.02
C ASN A 58 -22.71 9.26 10.02
N GLY A 59 -23.31 10.22 10.73
CA GLY A 59 -22.83 11.61 10.72
C GLY A 59 -21.49 11.78 11.43
N ILE A 60 -21.27 11.02 12.51
CA ILE A 60 -19.97 10.98 13.20
C ILE A 60 -18.89 10.45 12.26
N LYS A 61 -19.17 9.38 11.49
CA LYS A 61 -18.21 8.86 10.50
C LYS A 61 -17.81 9.94 9.51
N CYS A 62 -18.75 10.70 8.94
CA CYS A 62 -18.43 11.79 8.02
C CYS A 62 -17.52 12.85 8.67
N ARG A 63 -17.88 13.30 9.87
CA ARG A 63 -17.17 14.38 10.56
C ARG A 63 -15.77 13.97 10.99
N VAL A 64 -15.62 12.76 11.52
CA VAL A 64 -14.32 12.20 11.94
C VAL A 64 -13.47 11.81 10.73
N PHE A 65 -14.07 11.41 9.60
CA PHE A 65 -13.30 11.06 8.40
C PHE A 65 -12.49 12.26 7.88
N ILE A 66 -13.10 13.45 7.87
CA ILE A 66 -12.45 14.70 7.42
C ILE A 66 -11.21 15.03 8.25
N THR A 67 -11.19 14.69 9.54
CA THR A 67 -10.04 14.99 10.41
C THR A 67 -8.80 14.18 10.06
N ASN A 68 -8.91 13.20 9.16
CA ASN A 68 -7.78 12.40 8.68
C ASN A 68 -7.31 12.85 7.30
N PHE A 69 -7.77 13.99 6.78
CA PHE A 69 -7.29 14.52 5.50
C PHE A 69 -6.14 15.50 5.69
N ALA A 70 -5.15 15.38 4.81
CA ALA A 70 -4.04 16.31 4.72
C ALA A 70 -3.88 16.79 3.27
N GLN A 71 -3.18 17.91 3.09
CA GLN A 71 -2.70 18.40 1.79
C GLN A 71 -3.79 18.35 0.69
N ALA A 72 -3.58 17.59 -0.39
CA ALA A 72 -4.49 17.55 -1.53
C ALA A 72 -5.88 17.01 -1.18
N ALA A 73 -5.99 16.12 -0.19
CA ALA A 73 -7.28 15.62 0.30
C ALA A 73 -8.06 16.71 1.04
N GLN A 74 -7.38 17.48 1.89
CA GLN A 74 -8.01 18.61 2.59
C GLN A 74 -8.45 19.70 1.62
N GLN A 75 -7.60 20.03 0.63
CA GLN A 75 -7.92 21.01 -0.41
C GLN A 75 -9.13 20.57 -1.23
N TRP A 76 -9.18 19.30 -1.63
CA TRP A 76 -10.34 18.77 -2.35
C TRP A 76 -11.63 18.87 -1.53
N PHE A 77 -11.60 18.48 -0.25
CA PHE A 77 -12.78 18.56 0.59
C PHE A 77 -13.29 20.00 0.72
N ASN A 78 -12.38 20.97 0.87
CA ASN A 78 -12.73 22.39 0.97
C ASN A 78 -13.31 22.97 -0.33
N GLN A 79 -13.13 22.29 -1.47
CA GLN A 79 -13.66 22.69 -2.78
C GLN A 79 -15.00 22.00 -3.11
N LEU A 80 -15.52 21.13 -2.23
CA LEU A 80 -16.80 20.50 -2.47
C LEU A 80 -17.95 21.50 -2.32
N PRO A 81 -19.00 21.40 -3.16
CA PRO A 81 -20.21 22.19 -2.98
C PRO A 81 -20.84 21.97 -1.60
N ARG A 82 -21.52 23.00 -1.10
CA ARG A 82 -22.24 22.94 0.17
C ARG A 82 -23.26 21.79 0.18
N ALA A 83 -23.35 21.11 1.31
CA ALA A 83 -24.38 20.09 1.59
C ALA A 83 -24.48 18.94 0.56
N VAL A 84 -23.39 18.59 -0.12
CA VAL A 84 -23.33 17.48 -1.08
C VAL A 84 -23.17 16.10 -0.43
N ILE A 85 -22.76 16.05 0.84
CA ILE A 85 -22.54 14.80 1.59
C ILE A 85 -23.66 14.63 2.63
N GLY A 86 -24.64 13.78 2.32
CA GLY A 86 -25.74 13.42 3.22
C GLY A 86 -25.49 12.16 4.05
N SER A 87 -24.52 11.34 3.65
CA SER A 87 -24.18 10.09 4.32
C SER A 87 -22.72 9.72 4.16
N PHE A 88 -22.25 8.83 5.04
CA PHE A 88 -20.89 8.30 4.94
C PHE A 88 -20.71 7.49 3.64
N HIS A 89 -21.74 6.80 3.18
CA HIS A 89 -21.71 6.07 1.91
C HIS A 89 -21.50 6.99 0.69
N GLU A 90 -22.23 8.11 0.63
CA GLU A 90 -22.04 9.14 -0.41
C GLU A 90 -20.65 9.74 -0.32
N PHE A 91 -20.17 10.01 0.89
CA PHE A 91 -18.83 10.53 1.10
C PHE A 91 -17.76 9.57 0.57
N CYS A 92 -17.83 8.29 0.93
CA CYS A 92 -16.92 7.27 0.41
C CYS A 92 -16.95 7.21 -1.11
N SER A 93 -18.12 7.32 -1.72
CA SER A 93 -18.28 7.31 -3.17
C SER A 93 -17.57 8.50 -3.83
N LEU A 94 -17.78 9.73 -3.31
CA LEU A 94 -17.12 10.94 -3.79
C LEU A 94 -15.60 10.88 -3.59
N PHE A 95 -15.16 10.44 -2.41
CA PHE A 95 -13.75 10.29 -2.07
C PHE A 95 -13.04 9.29 -2.99
N LEU A 96 -13.59 8.08 -3.11
CA LEU A 96 -13.02 7.04 -3.97
C LEU A 96 -13.04 7.47 -5.44
N HIS A 97 -14.05 8.22 -5.88
CA HIS A 97 -14.11 8.76 -7.24
C HIS A 97 -13.02 9.83 -7.47
N LYS A 98 -12.86 10.78 -6.54
CA LYS A 98 -11.83 11.83 -6.63
C LYS A 98 -10.42 11.25 -6.71
N PHE A 99 -10.11 10.30 -5.83
CA PHE A 99 -8.78 9.69 -5.73
C PHE A 99 -8.69 8.39 -6.53
N ALA A 100 -9.54 8.21 -7.55
CA ALA A 100 -9.51 7.02 -8.40
C ALA A 100 -8.17 6.81 -9.09
N SER A 101 -7.44 7.88 -9.42
CA SER A 101 -6.05 7.78 -9.89
C SER A 101 -5.15 7.20 -8.80
N SER A 102 -5.24 7.66 -7.55
CA SER A 102 -4.45 7.15 -6.43
C SER A 102 -4.82 5.72 -6.02
N ARG A 103 -5.97 5.18 -6.46
CA ARG A 103 -6.31 3.74 -6.38
C ARG A 103 -5.26 2.93 -7.12
N LYS A 104 -4.17 2.61 -6.43
CA LYS A 104 -3.09 1.81 -6.97
C LYS A 104 -2.68 2.27 -8.38
N HIS A 105 -2.15 3.50 -8.45
CA HIS A 105 -1.03 3.77 -9.37
C HIS A 105 0.16 2.77 -9.19
N ARG A 106 0.07 1.78 -8.28
CA ARG A 106 1.03 0.71 -7.96
C ARG A 106 0.58 -0.75 -8.22
N LYS A 107 -0.64 -1.05 -8.69
CA LYS A 107 -0.97 -2.46 -9.09
C LYS A 107 -0.58 -2.79 -10.53
N ILE A 108 -0.19 -1.79 -11.33
CA ILE A 108 0.32 -1.99 -12.69
C ILE A 108 1.62 -1.20 -12.84
N LYS A 109 2.74 -1.91 -12.66
CA LYS A 109 4.02 -1.81 -13.41
C LYS A 109 5.13 -2.67 -12.82
N LEU A 110 4.95 -3.32 -11.67
CA LEU A 110 5.83 -4.42 -11.26
C LEU A 110 5.34 -5.69 -11.95
N ASN A 111 5.74 -5.84 -13.20
CA ASN A 111 5.88 -7.16 -13.76
C ASN A 111 6.91 -7.89 -12.87
N LEU A 112 6.56 -9.00 -12.22
CA LEU A 112 7.57 -9.76 -11.45
C LEU A 112 8.80 -10.11 -12.33
N PHE A 113 8.57 -10.27 -13.65
CA PHE A 113 9.63 -10.46 -14.62
C PHE A 113 10.49 -9.22 -14.90
N SER A 114 10.24 -8.05 -14.33
CA SER A 114 11.14 -6.88 -14.41
C SER A 114 12.06 -6.75 -13.18
N ILE A 115 11.84 -7.54 -12.13
CA ILE A 115 12.68 -7.53 -10.94
C ILE A 115 13.97 -8.28 -11.27
N ARG A 116 15.11 -7.66 -10.97
CA ARG A 116 16.44 -8.17 -11.30
C ARG A 116 17.34 -8.07 -10.08
N GLN A 117 18.07 -9.15 -9.79
CA GLN A 117 19.17 -9.14 -8.85
C GLN A 117 20.27 -8.23 -9.41
N LYS A 118 20.71 -7.26 -8.60
CA LYS A 118 21.74 -6.29 -8.99
C LYS A 118 23.14 -6.91 -8.82
N GLU A 119 24.10 -6.41 -9.58
CA GLU A 119 25.48 -6.84 -9.42
C GLU A 119 25.98 -6.54 -8.00
N GLY A 120 26.67 -7.50 -7.39
CA GLY A 120 27.07 -7.43 -5.97
C GLY A 120 25.96 -7.63 -4.94
N GLU A 121 24.68 -7.70 -5.32
CA GLU A 121 23.57 -7.94 -4.38
C GLU A 121 23.55 -9.40 -3.89
N PRO A 122 23.56 -9.65 -2.56
CA PRO A 122 23.40 -10.99 -2.00
C PRO A 122 22.04 -11.61 -2.32
N LEU A 123 21.96 -12.94 -2.39
CA LEU A 123 20.70 -13.62 -2.72
C LEU A 123 19.59 -13.31 -1.70
N LYS A 124 19.96 -13.06 -0.45
CA LYS A 124 19.04 -12.69 0.64
C LYS A 124 18.31 -11.37 0.38
N GLU A 125 19.04 -10.34 -0.07
CA GLU A 125 18.48 -9.02 -0.34
C GLU A 125 17.58 -9.04 -1.58
N TYR A 126 18.02 -9.76 -2.62
CA TYR A 126 17.20 -10.01 -3.81
C TYR A 126 15.87 -10.70 -3.45
N LEU A 127 15.94 -11.77 -2.65
CA LEU A 127 14.75 -12.49 -2.21
C LEU A 127 13.79 -11.60 -1.40
N GLN A 128 14.32 -10.75 -0.52
CA GLN A 128 13.51 -9.82 0.28
C GLN A 128 12.73 -8.85 -0.60
N HIS A 129 13.40 -8.14 -1.51
CA HIS A 129 12.70 -7.17 -2.35
C HIS A 129 11.74 -7.85 -3.35
N PHE A 130 12.08 -9.06 -3.83
CA PHE A 130 11.21 -9.80 -4.74
C PHE A 130 9.92 -10.20 -4.02
N ASN A 131 10.01 -10.67 -2.77
CA ASN A 131 8.85 -10.99 -1.94
C ASN A 131 7.99 -9.76 -1.65
N MET A 132 8.61 -8.60 -1.38
CA MET A 132 7.85 -7.36 -1.19
C MET A 132 7.03 -7.00 -2.43
N ALA A 133 7.61 -7.11 -3.62
CA ALA A 133 6.87 -6.88 -4.87
C ALA A 133 5.81 -7.96 -5.13
N ALA A 134 6.08 -9.21 -4.77
CA ALA A 134 5.12 -10.31 -4.89
C ALA A 134 3.86 -10.13 -4.02
N LEU A 135 3.95 -9.42 -2.90
CA LEU A 135 2.79 -9.08 -2.06
C LEU A 135 1.85 -8.05 -2.71
N GLU A 136 2.36 -7.25 -3.65
CA GLU A 136 1.59 -6.18 -4.30
C GLU A 136 0.83 -6.67 -5.55
N VAL A 137 1.17 -7.85 -6.08
CA VAL A 137 0.56 -8.43 -7.30
C VAL A 137 -0.61 -9.39 -6.98
N PRO A 138 -1.61 -9.53 -7.88
CA PRO A 138 -2.76 -10.41 -7.65
C PRO A 138 -2.37 -11.89 -7.50
N SER A 139 -3.14 -12.65 -6.71
CA SER A 139 -2.88 -14.07 -6.44
C SER A 139 -2.80 -14.96 -7.69
N THR A 140 -3.46 -14.59 -8.79
CA THR A 140 -3.36 -15.28 -10.08
C THR A 140 -1.96 -15.27 -10.69
N THR A 141 -1.07 -14.38 -10.24
CA THR A 141 0.35 -14.37 -10.66
C THR A 141 1.24 -15.31 -9.85
N GLN A 142 0.74 -15.96 -8.80
CA GLN A 142 1.51 -16.90 -7.98
C GLN A 142 2.02 -18.12 -8.77
N GLU A 143 1.32 -18.51 -9.82
CA GLU A 143 1.71 -19.62 -10.71
C GLU A 143 2.99 -19.31 -11.49
N VAL A 144 3.21 -18.05 -11.86
CA VAL A 144 4.39 -17.61 -12.63
C VAL A 144 5.52 -17.09 -11.74
N THR A 145 5.28 -16.95 -10.43
CA THR A 145 6.25 -16.42 -9.47
C THR A 145 7.59 -17.17 -9.45
N PRO A 146 7.65 -18.52 -9.48
CA PRO A 146 8.94 -19.22 -9.54
C PRO A 146 9.74 -18.89 -10.81
N SER A 147 9.06 -18.80 -11.94
CA SER A 147 9.68 -18.45 -13.24
C SER A 147 10.16 -17.01 -13.25
N ALA A 148 9.35 -16.08 -12.74
CA ALA A 148 9.73 -14.67 -12.65
C ALA A 148 10.92 -14.46 -11.71
N PHE A 149 10.93 -15.16 -10.57
CA PHE A 149 12.06 -15.15 -9.65
C PHE A 149 13.34 -15.63 -10.34
N ALA A 150 13.26 -16.78 -11.04
CA ALA A 150 14.42 -17.38 -11.69
C ALA A 150 14.96 -16.52 -12.84
N GLN A 151 14.09 -15.84 -13.61
CA GLN A 151 14.50 -14.93 -14.68
C GLN A 151 15.20 -13.68 -14.16
N GLY A 152 14.91 -13.28 -12.92
CA GLY A 152 15.53 -12.11 -12.31
C GLY A 152 16.92 -12.35 -11.73
N LEU A 153 17.34 -13.60 -11.56
CA LEU A 153 18.62 -13.95 -10.95
C LEU A 153 19.83 -13.64 -11.84
N LEU A 154 20.95 -13.33 -11.20
CA LEU A 154 22.26 -13.36 -11.86
C LEU A 154 22.70 -14.81 -12.14
N ASP A 155 23.53 -15.00 -13.15
CA ASP A 155 24.11 -16.31 -13.49
C ASP A 155 25.18 -16.76 -12.47
N ARG A 156 24.70 -17.14 -11.29
CA ARG A 156 25.49 -17.64 -10.15
C ARG A 156 25.03 -19.05 -9.78
N ASP A 157 25.65 -19.61 -8.74
CA ASP A 157 25.43 -21.01 -8.36
C ASP A 157 23.96 -21.35 -8.09
N PHE A 158 23.19 -20.42 -7.53
CA PHE A 158 21.77 -20.63 -7.31
C PHE A 158 20.96 -20.72 -8.61
N TYR A 159 21.17 -19.81 -9.56
CA TYR A 159 20.56 -19.86 -10.90
C TYR A 159 20.90 -21.18 -11.61
N LYS A 160 22.18 -21.57 -11.61
CA LYS A 160 22.62 -22.85 -12.20
C LYS A 160 21.95 -24.05 -11.53
N SER A 161 21.70 -24.00 -10.22
CA SER A 161 20.95 -25.04 -9.51
C SER A 161 19.50 -25.15 -10.00
N LEU A 162 18.86 -24.02 -10.29
CA LEU A 162 17.49 -23.96 -10.78
C LEU A 162 17.41 -24.43 -12.23
N ALA A 163 18.38 -24.05 -13.07
CA ALA A 163 18.48 -24.54 -14.44
C ALA A 163 18.62 -26.07 -14.50
N LYS A 164 19.43 -26.66 -13.60
CA LYS A 164 19.59 -28.13 -13.50
C LYS A 164 18.36 -28.84 -12.96
N LYS A 165 17.68 -28.23 -11.98
CA LYS A 165 16.49 -28.81 -11.35
C LYS A 165 15.44 -27.73 -11.12
N PRO A 166 14.55 -27.47 -12.08
CA PRO A 166 13.54 -26.41 -11.96
C PRO A 166 12.71 -26.57 -10.69
N ALA A 167 12.38 -25.45 -10.04
CA ALA A 167 11.44 -25.41 -8.93
C ALA A 167 10.09 -24.93 -9.45
N THR A 168 9.10 -25.82 -9.47
CA THR A 168 7.74 -25.52 -9.95
C THR A 168 6.85 -24.92 -8.87
N LYS A 169 7.22 -25.10 -7.60
CA LYS A 169 6.52 -24.54 -6.43
C LYS A 169 7.40 -23.52 -5.73
N PHE A 170 6.79 -22.44 -5.27
CA PHE A 170 7.51 -21.36 -4.61
C PHE A 170 8.17 -21.82 -3.29
N ASP A 171 7.51 -22.66 -2.49
CA ASP A 171 8.10 -23.21 -1.25
C ASP A 171 9.38 -24.01 -1.51
N ALA A 172 9.41 -24.79 -2.59
CA ALA A 172 10.59 -25.55 -2.97
C ALA A 172 11.74 -24.65 -3.44
N LEU A 173 11.41 -23.51 -4.06
CA LEU A 173 12.37 -22.48 -4.42
C LEU A 173 12.94 -21.81 -3.16
N LEU A 174 12.09 -21.41 -2.21
CA LEU A 174 12.50 -20.78 -0.95
C LEU A 174 13.39 -21.69 -0.11
N ALA A 175 12.99 -22.95 0.06
CA ALA A 175 13.78 -23.95 0.79
C ALA A 175 15.16 -24.16 0.18
N ARG A 176 15.28 -24.04 -1.15
CA ARG A 176 16.57 -24.11 -1.83
C ARG A 176 17.36 -22.81 -1.68
N ALA A 177 16.73 -21.66 -1.85
CA ALA A 177 17.36 -20.35 -1.68
C ALA A 177 18.00 -20.22 -0.29
N ALA A 178 17.31 -20.67 0.76
CA ALA A 178 17.83 -20.67 2.13
C ALA A 178 19.17 -21.40 2.26
N LYS A 179 19.37 -22.52 1.56
CA LYS A 179 20.65 -23.26 1.57
C LYS A 179 21.79 -22.45 0.95
N TYR A 180 21.50 -21.71 -0.12
CA TYR A 180 22.48 -20.88 -0.80
C TYR A 180 22.78 -19.59 -0.03
N ILE A 181 21.77 -18.97 0.59
CA ILE A 181 21.95 -17.83 1.49
C ILE A 181 22.87 -18.22 2.65
N ASN A 182 22.62 -19.35 3.32
CA ASN A 182 23.49 -19.83 4.39
C ASN A 182 24.93 -20.07 3.92
N MET A 183 25.11 -20.51 2.67
CA MET A 183 26.42 -20.73 2.07
C MET A 183 27.14 -19.40 1.80
N GLU A 184 26.45 -18.40 1.24
CA GLU A 184 26.98 -17.04 1.01
C GLU A 184 27.38 -16.38 2.34
N ASP A 185 26.55 -16.49 3.37
CA ASP A 185 26.82 -15.94 4.72
C ASP A 185 28.06 -16.59 5.36
N ALA A 186 28.21 -17.92 5.22
CA ALA A 186 29.38 -18.65 5.72
C ALA A 186 30.67 -18.29 4.98
N GLN A 187 30.60 -18.04 3.67
CA GLN A 187 31.75 -17.58 2.88
C GLN A 187 32.14 -16.15 3.23
N SER A 188 31.16 -15.27 3.43
CA SER A 188 31.38 -13.87 3.81
C SER A 188 32.05 -13.76 5.16
N SER A 189 31.55 -14.50 6.17
CA SER A 189 32.16 -14.58 7.51
C SER A 189 33.63 -15.04 7.47
N LYS A 190 33.96 -16.01 6.61
CA LYS A 190 35.36 -16.48 6.44
C LYS A 190 36.25 -15.43 5.79
N ARG A 191 35.72 -14.61 4.88
CA ARG A 191 36.47 -13.51 4.23
C ARG A 191 36.73 -12.37 5.20
N GLU A 192 35.73 -12.00 6.00
CA GLU A 192 35.84 -10.97 7.04
C GLU A 192 36.89 -11.35 8.09
N GLY A 193 36.83 -12.59 8.60
CA GLY A 193 37.80 -13.09 9.57
C GLY A 193 39.25 -13.11 9.07
N ARG A 194 39.45 -13.27 7.75
CA ARG A 194 40.78 -13.18 7.12
C ARG A 194 41.25 -11.73 6.91
N ARG A 195 40.31 -10.79 6.74
CA ARG A 195 40.61 -9.37 6.53
C ARG A 195 41.00 -8.66 7.82
N ASN A 196 40.50 -9.14 8.97
CA ASN A 196 40.76 -8.57 10.29
C ASN A 196 42.05 -9.12 10.96
N HIS A 197 42.87 -9.88 10.23
CA HIS A 197 44.14 -10.48 10.72
C HIS A 197 45.40 -9.81 10.14
N TRP A 198 45.28 -8.58 9.63
CA TRP A 198 46.40 -7.75 9.17
C TRP A 198 46.29 -6.34 9.71
#